data_AF-A0A4Q3VZU4-F1
#
_entry.id   AF-A0A4Q3VZU4-F1
#
_cell.length_a   1.000
_cell.length_b   1.000
_cell.length_c   1.000
_cell.angle_alpha   90.00
_cell.angle_beta   90.00
_cell.angle_gamma   90.00
#
_symmetry.space_group_name_H-M   'P 1'
#
loop_
_entity.id
_entity.type
_entity.pdbx_description
1 polymer ?
#
loop_
_entity_poly.entity_id
_entity_poly.type
_entity_poly.pdbx_seq_one_letter_code
_entity_poly.pdbx_strand_id
1 'polypeptide(L)'
;MFRVEIVTVWIATAERMLGADRRAMDEFGVPAKVLMERAGLAIFSAVQKMLPEGGRMTVLCGKGNNGADGLVFARLAKEDGRYQVDCLFAATEDQLGPLCAEQLRISRAQGVQPVFYDDVRWTKRCEHMSCRDLIVDALLGVGARGEVHGPIQEAIAAINRSGVPVISVDLAPRTHSQKSVDDEV
;
A
#
# COMPACT_ATOMS: atom_id res chain seq x y z
N MET A 1 -10.99 -9.55 -36.93
CA MET A 1 -12.10 -9.88 -36.01
C MET A 1 -11.48 -10.09 -34.63
N PHE A 2 -11.48 -9.07 -33.77
CA PHE A 2 -10.91 -9.15 -32.43
C PHE A 2 -11.93 -9.82 -31.50
N ARG A 3 -11.53 -10.95 -30.91
CA ARG A 3 -12.34 -11.68 -29.95
C ARG A 3 -12.04 -11.10 -28.56
N VAL A 4 -12.97 -10.36 -28.00
CA VAL A 4 -12.90 -9.90 -26.61
C VAL A 4 -13.32 -11.08 -25.74
N GLU A 5 -12.38 -11.67 -25.00
CA GLU A 5 -12.70 -12.62 -23.94
C GLU A 5 -13.13 -11.86 -22.69
N ILE A 6 -14.40 -11.98 -22.33
CA ILE A 6 -14.90 -11.51 -21.05
C ILE A 6 -14.44 -12.52 -20.00
N VAL A 7 -13.36 -12.19 -19.28
CA VAL A 7 -12.95 -12.93 -18.09
C VAL A 7 -13.80 -12.44 -16.93
N THR A 8 -14.68 -13.30 -16.42
CA THR A 8 -15.44 -13.01 -15.20
C THR A 8 -14.53 -13.20 -13.99
N VAL A 9 -14.12 -12.09 -13.38
CA VAL A 9 -13.38 -12.08 -12.11
C VAL A 9 -14.37 -11.79 -10.98
N TRP A 10 -14.42 -12.66 -9.97
CA TRP A 10 -15.17 -12.41 -8.74
C TRP A 10 -14.32 -11.53 -7.82
N ILE A 11 -14.79 -10.30 -7.53
CA ILE A 11 -14.16 -9.41 -6.56
C ILE A 11 -14.81 -9.66 -5.19
N ALA A 12 -14.00 -10.03 -4.19
CA ALA A 12 -14.48 -10.22 -2.84
C ALA A 12 -14.78 -8.87 -2.16
N THR A 13 -15.82 -8.81 -1.34
CA THR A 13 -16.07 -7.64 -0.48
C THR A 13 -15.02 -7.55 0.62
N ALA A 14 -14.82 -6.36 1.17
CA ALA A 14 -13.93 -6.12 2.31
C ALA A 14 -14.19 -7.11 3.47
N GLU A 15 -15.46 -7.35 3.79
CA GLU A 15 -15.88 -8.30 4.82
C GLU A 15 -15.49 -9.75 4.46
N ARG A 16 -15.66 -10.15 3.20
CA ARG A 16 -15.27 -11.49 2.73
C ARG A 16 -13.75 -11.68 2.73
N MET A 17 -12.97 -10.66 2.40
CA MET A 17 -11.50 -10.72 2.51
C MET A 17 -11.05 -10.85 3.96
N LEU A 18 -11.59 -10.02 4.87
CA LEU A 18 -11.32 -10.13 6.31
C LEU A 18 -11.73 -11.49 6.88
N GLY A 19 -12.86 -12.03 6.44
CA GLY A 19 -13.31 -13.37 6.81
C GLY A 19 -12.39 -14.47 6.28
N ALA A 20 -11.90 -14.35 5.05
CA ALA A 20 -10.95 -15.30 4.48
C ALA A 20 -9.61 -15.31 5.24
N ASP A 21 -9.07 -14.14 5.56
CA ASP A 21 -7.84 -14.01 6.36
C ASP A 21 -8.03 -14.59 7.76
N ARG A 22 -9.16 -14.30 8.41
CA ARG A 22 -9.49 -14.87 9.71
C ARG A 22 -9.52 -16.40 9.66
N ARG A 23 -10.21 -17.00 8.68
CA ARG A 23 -10.22 -18.46 8.54
C ARG A 23 -8.83 -19.03 8.28
N ALA A 24 -8.03 -18.37 7.43
CA ALA A 24 -6.66 -18.81 7.16
C ALA A 24 -5.81 -18.84 8.45
N MET A 25 -5.99 -17.87 9.34
CA MET A 25 -5.33 -17.83 10.64
C MET A 25 -5.90 -18.85 11.63
N ASP A 26 -7.22 -18.86 11.82
CA ASP A 26 -7.89 -19.59 12.91
C ASP A 26 -8.09 -21.07 12.59
N GLU A 27 -8.47 -21.39 11.35
CA GLU A 27 -8.78 -22.77 10.93
C GLU A 27 -7.56 -23.48 10.33
N PHE A 28 -6.72 -22.75 9.60
CA PHE A 28 -5.56 -23.33 8.90
C PHE A 28 -4.22 -23.01 9.57
N GLY A 29 -4.22 -22.23 10.67
CA GLY A 29 -3.01 -21.93 11.45
C GLY A 29 -1.98 -21.09 10.70
N VAL A 30 -2.35 -20.43 9.59
CA VAL A 30 -1.42 -19.63 8.79
C VAL A 30 -1.15 -18.33 9.54
N PRO A 31 0.10 -18.02 9.94
CA PRO A 31 0.36 -16.79 10.68
C PRO A 31 0.04 -15.54 9.84
N ALA A 32 -0.52 -14.50 10.48
CA ALA A 32 -0.84 -13.22 9.82
C ALA A 32 0.33 -12.65 9.00
N LYS A 33 1.55 -12.74 9.54
CA LYS A 33 2.78 -12.32 8.84
C LYS A 33 2.99 -13.05 7.51
N VAL A 34 2.65 -14.33 7.41
CA VAL A 34 2.81 -15.11 6.18
C VAL A 34 1.82 -14.63 5.11
N LEU A 35 0.59 -14.30 5.50
CA LEU A 35 -0.40 -13.72 4.59
C LEU A 35 0.08 -12.35 4.06
N MET A 36 0.59 -11.50 4.96
CA MET A 36 1.17 -10.19 4.63
C MET A 36 2.38 -10.28 3.68
N GLU A 37 3.32 -11.20 3.94
CA GLU A 37 4.46 -11.43 3.03
C GLU A 37 4.00 -11.85 1.62
N ARG A 38 2.95 -12.69 1.54
CA ARG A 38 2.36 -13.09 0.26
C ARG A 38 1.66 -11.94 -0.46
N ALA A 39 0.95 -11.08 0.27
CA ALA A 39 0.32 -9.89 -0.28
C ALA A 39 1.38 -8.93 -0.86
N GLY A 40 2.42 -8.62 -0.08
CA GLY A 40 3.57 -7.83 -0.52
C GLY A 40 4.23 -8.38 -1.79
N LEU A 41 4.47 -9.69 -1.85
CA LEU A 41 5.04 -10.35 -3.03
C LEU A 41 4.12 -10.27 -4.26
N ALA A 42 2.81 -10.41 -4.08
CA ALA A 42 1.85 -10.30 -5.17
C ALA A 42 1.83 -8.88 -5.77
N ILE A 43 1.86 -7.85 -4.92
CA ILE A 43 1.97 -6.44 -5.34
C ILE A 43 3.28 -6.24 -6.11
N PHE A 44 4.40 -6.74 -5.57
CA PHE A 44 5.70 -6.61 -6.22
C PHE A 44 5.74 -7.30 -7.59
N SER A 45 5.16 -8.50 -7.70
CA SER A 45 5.05 -9.23 -8.96
C SER A 45 4.21 -8.50 -10.02
N ALA A 46 3.18 -7.76 -9.59
CA ALA A 46 2.39 -6.90 -10.49
C ALA A 46 3.22 -5.71 -10.98
N VAL A 47 3.97 -5.06 -10.08
CA VAL A 47 4.86 -3.94 -10.42
C VAL A 47 5.96 -4.37 -11.39
N GLN A 48 6.57 -5.54 -11.20
CA GLN A 48 7.59 -6.05 -12.12
C GLN A 48 7.08 -6.23 -13.56
N LYS A 49 5.79 -6.48 -13.75
CA LYS A 49 5.18 -6.54 -15.10
C LYS A 49 4.94 -5.15 -15.69
N MET A 50 4.69 -4.15 -14.86
CA MET A 50 4.44 -2.77 -15.28
C MET A 50 5.75 -1.99 -15.53
N LEU A 51 6.77 -2.24 -14.71
CA LEU A 51 8.08 -1.62 -14.77
C LEU A 51 9.18 -2.70 -14.83
N PRO A 52 9.32 -3.45 -15.94
CA PRO A 52 10.25 -4.57 -16.05
C PRO A 52 11.72 -4.16 -15.98
N GLU A 53 12.06 -2.95 -16.41
CA GLU A 53 13.44 -2.42 -16.40
C GLU A 53 13.79 -1.72 -15.08
N GLY A 54 12.90 -1.70 -14.10
CA GLY A 54 13.06 -0.92 -12.88
C GLY A 54 12.41 0.47 -12.98
N GLY A 55 12.71 1.33 -12.02
CA GLY A 55 12.16 2.69 -11.97
C GLY A 55 12.24 3.32 -10.59
N ARG A 56 11.87 4.60 -10.53
CA ARG A 56 11.75 5.40 -9.31
C ARG A 56 10.34 5.34 -8.79
N MET A 57 10.16 4.83 -7.58
CA MET A 57 8.86 4.65 -6.97
C MET A 57 8.76 5.37 -5.64
N THR A 58 7.56 5.81 -5.32
CA THR A 58 7.21 6.25 -3.97
C THR A 58 6.19 5.28 -3.40
N VAL A 59 6.44 4.77 -2.20
CA VAL A 59 5.50 3.94 -1.43
C VAL A 59 4.99 4.78 -0.28
N LEU A 60 3.68 5.03 -0.26
CA LEU A 60 3.00 5.78 0.80
C LEU A 60 2.31 4.81 1.74
N CYS A 61 2.82 4.70 2.97
CA CYS A 61 2.32 3.78 3.98
C CYS A 61 1.47 4.49 5.04
N GLY A 62 0.35 3.87 5.39
CA GLY A 62 -0.40 4.22 6.60
C GLY A 62 0.15 3.53 7.85
N LYS A 63 -0.49 3.75 9.00
CA LYS A 63 -0.07 3.17 10.28
C LYS A 63 -0.49 1.71 10.53
N GLY A 64 -1.41 1.19 9.72
CA GLY A 64 -2.04 -0.13 9.91
C GLY A 64 -1.43 -1.24 9.06
N ASN A 65 -2.16 -2.35 8.93
CA ASN A 65 -1.71 -3.52 8.16
C ASN A 65 -1.44 -3.18 6.68
N ASN A 66 -2.20 -2.27 6.06
CA ASN A 66 -1.91 -1.86 4.69
C ASN A 66 -0.52 -1.22 4.56
N GLY A 67 -0.12 -0.39 5.52
CA GLY A 67 1.24 0.17 5.56
C GLY A 67 2.32 -0.89 5.78
N ALA A 68 1.98 -1.99 6.44
CA ALA A 68 2.86 -3.15 6.59
C ALA A 68 3.03 -3.92 5.27
N ASP A 69 1.97 -4.08 4.47
CA ASP A 69 2.05 -4.61 3.10
C ASP A 69 2.95 -3.71 2.22
N GLY A 70 2.79 -2.39 2.35
CA GLY A 70 3.65 -1.40 1.69
C GLY A 70 5.13 -1.52 2.10
N LEU A 71 5.42 -1.79 3.37
CA LEU A 71 6.78 -2.06 3.85
C LEU A 71 7.38 -3.33 3.24
N VAL A 72 6.61 -4.42 3.19
CA VAL A 72 7.05 -5.66 2.53
C VAL A 72 7.36 -5.38 1.06
N PHE A 73 6.46 -4.70 0.35
CA PHE A 73 6.70 -4.29 -1.04
C PHE A 73 7.98 -3.46 -1.18
N ALA A 74 8.14 -2.41 -0.36
CA ALA A 74 9.31 -1.52 -0.42
C ALA A 74 10.63 -2.27 -0.20
N ARG A 75 10.60 -3.26 0.70
CA ARG A 75 11.72 -4.14 1.00
C ARG A 75 12.08 -5.06 -0.16
N LEU A 76 11.10 -5.74 -0.75
CA LEU A 76 11.29 -6.60 -1.93
C LEU A 76 11.80 -5.81 -3.13
N ALA A 77 11.24 -4.62 -3.39
CA ALA A 77 11.68 -3.76 -4.47
C ALA A 77 13.10 -3.24 -4.26
N LYS A 78 13.49 -2.96 -3.01
CA LYS A 78 14.88 -2.60 -2.67
C LYS A 78 15.84 -3.78 -2.86
N GLU A 79 15.43 -4.99 -2.48
CA GLU A 79 16.23 -6.21 -2.62
C GLU A 79 16.49 -6.58 -4.09
N ASP A 80 15.51 -6.37 -4.98
CA ASP A 80 15.67 -6.58 -6.42
C ASP A 80 16.73 -5.65 -7.04
N GLY A 81 16.90 -4.45 -6.50
CA GLY A 81 17.99 -3.53 -6.85
C GLY A 81 17.78 -2.72 -8.15
N ARG A 82 16.80 -3.07 -9.00
CA ARG A 82 16.44 -2.24 -10.17
C ARG A 82 15.58 -1.03 -9.82
N TYR A 83 14.98 -1.02 -8.63
CA TYR A 83 14.05 0.01 -8.21
C TYR A 83 14.66 0.98 -7.21
N GLN A 84 14.45 2.27 -7.43
CA GLN A 84 14.74 3.32 -6.45
C GLN A 84 13.47 3.62 -5.67
N VAL A 85 13.42 3.21 -4.40
CA VAL A 85 12.21 3.27 -3.58
C VAL A 85 12.33 4.35 -2.50
N ASP A 86 11.47 5.36 -2.57
CA ASP A 86 11.21 6.28 -1.45
C ASP A 86 10.01 5.75 -0.65
N CYS A 87 10.23 5.34 0.60
CA CYS A 87 9.17 4.87 1.50
C CYS A 87 8.79 5.98 2.47
N LEU A 88 7.52 6.41 2.45
CA LEU A 88 7.01 7.52 3.25
C LEU A 88 5.87 7.04 4.13
N PHE A 89 5.85 7.43 5.40
CA PHE A 89 4.75 7.15 6.33
C PHE A 89 3.90 8.39 6.56
N ALA A 90 2.59 8.27 6.33
CA ALA A 90 1.60 9.26 6.71
C ALA A 90 1.13 9.04 8.17
N ALA A 91 2.10 8.92 9.07
CA ALA A 91 1.96 8.71 10.51
C ALA A 91 3.31 8.97 11.17
N THR A 92 3.33 9.05 12.50
CA THR A 92 4.56 8.97 13.31
C THR A 92 4.82 7.51 13.71
N GLU A 93 6.07 7.19 14.07
CA GLU A 93 6.47 5.81 14.34
C GLU A 93 5.75 5.20 15.56
N ASP A 94 5.44 6.00 16.57
CA ASP A 94 4.71 5.58 17.78
C ASP A 94 3.23 5.23 17.53
N GLN A 95 2.70 5.61 16.36
CA GLN A 95 1.32 5.34 15.97
C GLN A 95 1.14 4.01 15.24
N LEU A 96 2.22 3.29 14.94
CA LEU A 96 2.17 2.07 14.14
C LEU A 96 1.47 0.93 14.88
N GLY A 97 0.59 0.23 14.17
CA GLY A 97 0.00 -1.02 14.65
C GLY A 97 1.07 -2.10 14.82
N PRO A 98 0.82 -3.15 15.64
CA PRO A 98 1.83 -4.14 16.01
C PRO A 98 2.53 -4.82 14.81
N LEU A 99 1.75 -5.27 13.82
CA LEU A 99 2.31 -5.91 12.62
C LEU A 99 3.10 -4.93 11.74
N CYS A 100 2.64 -3.67 11.66
CA CYS A 100 3.36 -2.64 10.91
C CYS A 100 4.69 -2.28 11.57
N ALA A 101 4.72 -2.18 12.90
CA ALA A 101 5.94 -1.96 13.67
C ALA A 101 6.92 -3.15 13.52
N GLU A 102 6.42 -4.38 13.54
CA GLU A 102 7.24 -5.58 13.28
C GLU A 102 7.86 -5.53 11.87
N GLN A 103 7.06 -5.25 10.83
CA GLN A 103 7.56 -5.14 9.46
C GLN A 103 8.50 -3.97 9.27
N LEU A 104 8.32 -2.85 9.99
CA LEU A 104 9.24 -1.72 9.96
C LEU A 104 10.62 -2.16 10.44
N ARG A 105 10.68 -2.89 11.57
CA ARG A 105 11.94 -3.41 12.12
C ARG A 105 12.65 -4.34 11.14
N ILE A 106 11.92 -5.25 10.50
CA ILE A 106 12.49 -6.16 9.49
C ILE A 106 13.01 -5.38 8.28
N SER A 107 12.21 -4.44 7.78
CA SER A 107 12.55 -3.63 6.60
C SER A 107 13.76 -2.74 6.84
N ARG A 108 13.90 -2.15 8.04
CA ARG A 108 15.10 -1.41 8.44
C ARG A 108 16.35 -2.27 8.47
N ALA A 109 16.25 -3.49 9.00
CA ALA A 109 17.36 -4.44 9.00
C ALA A 109 17.82 -4.81 7.58
N GLN A 110 16.93 -4.70 6.58
CA GLN A 110 17.22 -4.91 5.16
C GLN A 110 17.49 -3.59 4.40
N GLY A 111 17.77 -2.50 5.14
CA GLY A 111 18.24 -1.24 4.59
C GLY A 111 17.15 -0.29 4.10
N VAL A 112 15.86 -0.60 4.25
CA VAL A 112 14.79 0.37 4.00
C VAL A 112 14.85 1.45 5.08
N GLN A 113 14.82 2.72 4.70
CA GLN A 113 14.87 3.86 5.62
C GLN A 113 13.65 4.74 5.41
N PRO A 114 12.48 4.40 6.00
CA PRO A 114 11.27 5.17 5.79
C PRO A 114 11.36 6.58 6.39
N VAL A 115 10.71 7.54 5.74
CA VAL A 115 10.56 8.93 6.22
C VAL A 115 9.16 9.08 6.81
N PHE A 116 9.07 9.43 8.09
CA PHE A 116 7.81 9.61 8.81
C PHE A 116 7.30 11.05 8.70
N TYR A 117 6.01 11.24 9.00
CA TYR A 117 5.32 12.52 8.81
C TYR A 117 5.93 13.67 9.62
N ASP A 118 6.49 13.37 10.80
CA ASP A 118 7.17 14.31 11.68
C ASP A 118 8.61 14.65 11.24
N ASP A 119 9.12 14.00 10.20
CA ASP A 119 10.42 14.31 9.60
C ASP A 119 10.30 15.45 8.56
N VAL A 120 11.16 16.46 8.67
CA VAL A 120 11.20 17.62 7.76
C VAL A 120 11.40 17.25 6.28
N ARG A 121 11.90 16.05 5.99
CA ARG A 121 12.08 15.54 4.63
C ARG A 121 10.77 15.06 4.02
N TRP A 122 9.75 14.74 4.83
CA TRP A 122 8.49 14.16 4.36
C TRP A 122 7.78 15.06 3.36
N THR A 123 7.55 16.33 3.73
CA THR A 123 6.90 17.32 2.87
C THR A 123 7.63 17.46 1.54
N LYS A 124 8.96 17.57 1.57
CA LYS A 124 9.78 17.66 0.36
C LYS A 124 9.64 16.42 -0.53
N ARG A 125 9.54 15.21 0.05
CA ARG A 125 9.37 13.98 -0.74
C ARG A 125 8.00 13.93 -1.40
N CYS A 126 6.96 14.38 -0.71
CA CYS A 126 5.60 14.52 -1.26
C CYS A 126 5.54 15.54 -2.42
N GLU A 127 6.27 16.65 -2.33
CA GLU A 127 6.34 17.66 -3.41
C GLU A 127 7.03 17.14 -4.68
N HIS A 128 8.02 16.24 -4.53
CA HIS A 128 8.75 15.63 -5.64
C HIS A 128 8.13 14.31 -6.12
N MET A 129 6.84 14.06 -5.89
CA MET A 129 6.18 12.84 -6.37
C MET A 129 5.99 12.84 -7.89
N SER A 130 5.92 14.00 -8.55
CA SER A 130 5.75 14.11 -10.00
C SER A 130 6.96 13.62 -10.81
N CYS A 131 8.12 13.43 -10.19
CA CYS A 131 9.31 12.89 -10.86
C CYS A 131 9.47 11.37 -10.72
N ARG A 132 8.41 10.67 -10.28
CA ARG A 132 8.38 9.22 -10.11
C ARG A 132 7.73 8.54 -11.29
N ASP A 133 8.08 7.27 -11.46
CA ASP A 133 7.54 6.41 -12.52
C ASP A 133 6.27 5.67 -12.04
N LEU A 134 6.16 5.46 -10.72
CA LEU A 134 5.02 4.79 -10.09
C LEU A 134 4.85 5.22 -8.62
N ILE A 135 3.60 5.30 -8.17
CA ILE A 135 3.26 5.40 -6.75
C ILE A 135 2.56 4.13 -6.30
N VAL A 136 2.95 3.61 -5.13
CA VAL A 136 2.24 2.56 -4.42
C VAL A 136 1.52 3.17 -3.23
N ASP A 137 0.20 3.19 -3.28
CA ASP A 137 -0.67 3.68 -2.23
C ASP A 137 -1.04 2.53 -1.28
N ALA A 138 -0.44 2.56 -0.10
CA ALA A 138 -0.64 1.63 1.00
C ALA A 138 -1.15 2.38 2.26
N LEU A 139 -1.93 3.45 2.06
CA LEU A 139 -2.36 4.36 3.12
C LEU A 139 -3.48 3.75 3.97
N LEU A 140 -4.54 3.25 3.34
CA LEU A 140 -5.76 2.78 4.01
C LEU A 140 -6.19 1.43 3.43
N GLY A 141 -6.45 0.45 4.29
CA GLY A 141 -7.01 -0.85 3.88
C GLY A 141 -8.48 -1.00 4.28
N VAL A 142 -9.04 -2.20 4.10
CA VAL A 142 -10.44 -2.57 4.38
C VAL A 142 -10.94 -2.24 5.80
N GLY A 143 -10.03 -2.15 6.77
CA GLY A 143 -10.35 -1.79 8.15
C GLY A 143 -10.52 -0.29 8.40
N ALA A 144 -10.25 0.58 7.42
CA ALA A 144 -10.41 2.02 7.58
C ALA A 144 -11.89 2.41 7.75
N ARG A 145 -12.16 3.32 8.69
CA ARG A 145 -13.48 3.85 9.03
C ARG A 145 -13.37 5.36 9.25
N GLY A 146 -14.42 6.09 8.88
CA GLY A 146 -14.51 7.54 9.08
C GLY A 146 -13.91 8.37 7.95
N GLU A 147 -13.94 9.69 8.15
CA GLU A 147 -13.38 10.66 7.22
C GLU A 147 -11.85 10.71 7.29
N VAL A 148 -11.23 11.04 6.16
CA VAL A 148 -9.76 11.10 6.04
C VAL A 148 -9.27 12.50 6.42
N HIS A 149 -8.37 12.58 7.40
CA HIS A 149 -7.81 13.83 7.91
C HIS A 149 -6.30 13.75 8.11
N GLY A 150 -5.66 14.90 8.26
CA GLY A 150 -4.26 15.02 8.68
C GLY A 150 -3.27 14.39 7.69
N PRO A 151 -2.23 13.68 8.17
CA PRO A 151 -1.16 13.15 7.32
C PRO A 151 -1.64 12.31 6.13
N ILE A 152 -2.70 11.51 6.32
CA ILE A 152 -3.27 10.68 5.26
C ILE A 152 -3.92 11.56 4.19
N GLN A 153 -4.66 12.60 4.59
CA GLN A 153 -5.29 13.53 3.66
C GLN A 153 -4.24 14.28 2.82
N GLU A 154 -3.14 14.69 3.45
CA GLU A 154 -2.02 15.34 2.77
C GLU A 154 -1.32 14.41 1.78
N ALA A 155 -1.12 13.14 2.15
CA ALA A 155 -0.58 12.12 1.26
C ALA A 155 -1.49 11.89 0.04
N ILE A 156 -2.80 11.73 0.24
CA ILE A 156 -3.78 11.60 -0.87
C ILE A 156 -3.75 12.84 -1.77
N ALA A 157 -3.67 14.04 -1.18
CA ALA A 157 -3.58 15.26 -1.95
C ALA A 157 -2.28 15.33 -2.78
N ALA A 158 -1.15 14.82 -2.25
CA ALA A 158 0.11 14.71 -2.99
C ALA A 158 0.01 13.69 -4.14
N ILE A 159 -0.61 12.51 -3.91
CA ILE A 159 -0.90 11.51 -4.95
C ILE A 159 -1.70 12.16 -6.09
N ASN A 160 -2.82 12.81 -5.77
CA ASN A 160 -3.71 13.40 -6.78
C ASN A 160 -3.06 14.51 -7.59
N ARG A 161 -2.11 15.27 -7.01
CA ARG A 161 -1.35 16.31 -7.71
C ARG A 161 -0.19 15.77 -8.55
N SER A 162 0.26 14.54 -8.31
CA SER A 162 1.49 14.02 -8.92
C SER A 162 1.39 13.79 -10.43
N GLY A 163 0.21 13.40 -10.92
CA GLY A 163 0.01 12.97 -12.31
C GLY A 163 0.69 11.63 -12.67
N VAL A 164 1.26 10.93 -11.68
CA VAL A 164 1.99 9.67 -11.85
C VAL A 164 1.01 8.48 -11.73
N PRO A 165 1.24 7.36 -12.45
CA PRO A 165 0.46 6.14 -12.24
C PRO A 165 0.47 5.68 -10.78
N VAL A 166 -0.67 5.18 -10.30
CA VAL A 166 -0.86 4.73 -8.91
C VAL A 166 -1.34 3.28 -8.90
N ILE A 167 -0.71 2.44 -8.08
CA ILE A 167 -1.24 1.14 -7.67
C ILE A 167 -1.65 1.27 -6.21
N SER A 168 -2.92 1.01 -5.93
CA SER A 168 -3.38 0.94 -4.54
C SER A 168 -3.35 -0.50 -4.04
N VAL A 169 -2.83 -0.66 -2.84
CA VAL A 169 -2.82 -1.91 -2.10
C VAL A 169 -4.15 -2.03 -1.37
N ASP A 170 -4.85 -3.14 -1.60
CA ASP A 170 -6.17 -3.47 -1.06
C ASP A 170 -7.32 -2.59 -1.60
N LEU A 171 -7.34 -1.29 -1.29
CA LEU A 171 -8.38 -0.36 -1.70
C LEU A 171 -7.81 0.90 -2.34
N ALA A 172 -8.48 1.40 -3.38
CA ALA A 172 -8.18 2.70 -3.98
C ALA A 172 -8.33 3.85 -2.96
N PRO A 173 -7.61 4.99 -3.13
CA PRO A 173 -7.66 6.08 -2.17
C PRO A 173 -9.08 6.68 -2.18
N ARG A 174 -9.73 6.69 -1.01
CA ARG A 174 -11.08 7.25 -0.88
C ARG A 174 -11.03 8.78 -0.80
N THR A 175 -11.70 9.45 -1.73
CA THR A 175 -12.07 10.88 -1.60
C THR A 175 -13.55 10.98 -1.21
N HIS A 176 -13.99 12.15 -0.72
CA HIS A 176 -15.37 12.41 -0.27
C HIS A 176 -16.48 12.07 -1.31
N SER A 177 -16.13 11.80 -2.57
CA SER A 177 -17.09 11.50 -3.64
C SER A 177 -17.36 10.02 -3.89
N GLN A 178 -16.74 9.08 -3.17
CA GLN A 178 -17.04 7.64 -3.30
C GLN A 178 -17.83 7.14 -2.08
N LYS A 179 -19.14 7.39 -2.10
CA LYS A 179 -20.09 6.61 -1.29
C LYS A 179 -20.07 5.17 -1.79
N SER A 180 -20.00 4.21 -0.88
CA SER A 180 -20.21 2.80 -1.16
C SER A 180 -21.56 2.61 -1.85
N VAL A 181 -21.57 1.81 -2.92
CA VAL A 181 -22.80 1.38 -3.62
C VAL A 181 -23.59 0.36 -2.77
N ASP A 182 -23.13 0.04 -1.57
CA ASP A 182 -23.70 -1.02 -0.72
C ASP A 182 -24.81 -0.55 0.24
N ASP A 183 -25.31 0.70 0.13
CA ASP A 183 -26.42 1.19 0.97
C ASP A 183 -27.81 1.11 0.29
N GLU A 184 -27.94 0.50 -0.89
CA GLU A 184 -29.24 0.20 -1.52
C GLU A 184 -29.26 -1.18 -2.18
N VAL A 185 -29.44 -2.25 -1.38
CA VAL A 185 -30.31 -3.42 -1.69
C VAL A 185 -30.81 -4.05 -0.39
#